data_AF-A0A7C4PLK2-F1
#
_entry.id   AF-A0A7C4PLK2-F1
#
_cell.length_a   1.000
_cell.length_b   1.000
_cell.length_c   1.000
_cell.angle_alpha   90.00
_cell.angle_beta   90.00
_cell.angle_gamma   90.00
#
_symmetry.space_group_name_H-M   'P 1'
#
loop_
_entity.id
_entity.type
_entity.pdbx_description
1 polymer ?
#
loop_
_entity_poly.entity_id
_entity_poly.type
_entity_poly.pdbx_seq_one_letter_code
_entity_poly.pdbx_strand_id
1 'polypeptide(L)'
;MRPFQSNDFSHSVIYKAEDHAANFGQPGRGGFEQQEPDLERKAYWRPLELFTRFTSGASPQEFWDAEKGIGHRLDLANAMDFHILVQVTANSDGITKNFLLARDGQESGPQTNKFFFVPWDYDGTFGRNWNATPYPHNVWLSNPLFDRLMQNGEYRRRFAARWRQLRQGPLAEAAMVAAIERNVRTLGEAVRRNVERWPTDRGGYPDRLTFEEDIEQMKAWVERRLQWLDREIARREGL
;
A
#
# COMPACT_ATOMS: atom_id res chain seq x y z
N MET A 1 6.76 12.42 -16.27
CA MET A 1 7.90 11.50 -16.47
C MET A 1 8.59 11.84 -17.78
N ARG A 2 9.91 11.71 -17.84
CA ARG A 2 10.68 12.03 -19.06
C ARG A 2 10.48 10.95 -20.13
N PRO A 3 10.52 11.32 -21.42
CA PRO A 3 10.62 10.33 -22.48
C PRO A 3 11.84 9.45 -22.31
N PHE A 4 11.66 8.16 -22.55
CA PHE A 4 12.72 7.17 -22.46
C PHE A 4 13.97 7.51 -23.29
N GLN A 5 15.14 7.50 -22.64
CA GLN A 5 16.46 7.63 -23.28
C GLN A 5 17.32 6.39 -23.00
N SER A 6 17.73 5.69 -24.06
CA SER A 6 18.40 4.39 -23.92
C SER A 6 19.78 4.44 -23.28
N ASN A 7 20.46 5.58 -23.33
CA ASN A 7 21.78 5.80 -22.77
C ASN A 7 21.75 6.47 -21.39
N ASP A 8 20.56 6.80 -20.87
CA ASP A 8 20.42 7.41 -19.56
C ASP A 8 20.35 6.34 -18.46
N PHE A 9 21.42 6.27 -17.67
CA PHE A 9 21.50 5.39 -16.49
C PHE A 9 20.62 5.87 -15.33
N SER A 10 20.04 7.06 -15.45
CA SER A 10 19.22 7.71 -14.46
C SER A 10 17.76 7.81 -14.87
N HIS A 11 17.30 6.99 -15.82
CA HIS A 11 15.91 7.00 -16.29
C HIS A 11 14.90 6.68 -15.19
N SER A 12 13.71 7.29 -15.27
CA SER A 12 12.58 6.97 -14.40
C SER A 12 12.17 5.51 -14.60
N VAL A 13 11.70 4.85 -13.53
CA VAL A 13 11.17 3.49 -13.64
C VAL A 13 9.87 3.34 -12.89
N ILE A 14 8.99 2.50 -13.42
CA ILE A 14 7.77 2.03 -12.76
C ILE A 14 7.68 0.52 -12.95
N TYR A 15 7.54 -0.20 -11.85
CA TYR A 15 7.26 -1.62 -11.85
C TYR A 15 5.95 -1.87 -11.08
N LYS A 16 4.95 -2.49 -11.72
CA LYS A 16 3.69 -2.87 -11.08
C LYS A 16 3.83 -4.26 -10.46
N ALA A 17 3.34 -4.44 -9.24
CA ALA A 17 3.26 -5.75 -8.60
C ALA A 17 2.01 -6.49 -9.10
N GLU A 18 2.21 -7.56 -9.86
CA GLU A 18 1.14 -8.35 -10.52
C GLU A 18 0.78 -9.62 -9.76
N ASP A 19 1.75 -10.25 -9.08
CA ASP A 19 1.54 -11.51 -8.37
C ASP A 19 2.25 -11.60 -7.03
N HIS A 20 1.94 -12.64 -6.26
CA HIS A 20 2.41 -12.80 -4.88
C HIS A 20 3.93 -12.97 -4.73
N ALA A 21 4.69 -13.15 -5.82
CA ALA A 21 6.15 -13.15 -5.79
C ALA A 21 6.74 -11.74 -5.62
N ALA A 22 5.97 -10.66 -5.86
CA ALA A 22 6.36 -9.28 -5.58
C ALA A 22 6.29 -8.92 -4.08
N ASN A 23 6.83 -9.80 -3.23
CA ASN A 23 6.80 -9.71 -1.76
C ASN A 23 8.13 -9.24 -1.14
N PHE A 24 9.15 -8.95 -1.96
CA PHE A 24 10.50 -8.54 -1.53
C PHE A 24 11.30 -9.60 -0.74
N GLY A 25 10.81 -10.84 -0.68
CA GLY A 25 11.45 -11.97 0.01
C GLY A 25 12.51 -12.70 -0.82
N GLN A 26 12.60 -12.42 -2.12
CA GLN A 26 13.56 -13.05 -3.03
C GLN A 26 14.17 -12.01 -3.98
N PRO A 27 15.42 -12.21 -4.45
CA PRO A 27 16.03 -11.36 -5.46
C PRO A 27 15.36 -11.56 -6.84
N GLY A 28 15.53 -10.57 -7.71
CA GLY A 28 15.10 -10.64 -9.11
C GLY A 28 13.84 -9.84 -9.39
N ARG A 29 13.09 -10.25 -10.42
CA ARG A 29 11.93 -9.52 -10.98
C ARG A 29 10.59 -10.25 -10.82
N GLY A 30 10.57 -11.39 -10.13
CA GLY A 30 9.37 -12.23 -10.00
C GLY A 30 8.20 -11.42 -9.41
N GLY A 31 7.03 -11.57 -10.01
CA GLY A 31 5.80 -10.86 -9.62
C GLY A 31 5.72 -9.39 -10.02
N PHE A 32 6.70 -8.85 -10.74
CA PHE A 32 6.68 -7.49 -11.23
C PHE A 32 6.53 -7.41 -12.76
N GLU A 33 5.74 -6.44 -13.22
CA GLU A 33 5.64 -6.01 -14.61
C GLU A 33 6.25 -4.61 -14.78
N GLN A 34 7.08 -4.41 -15.80
CA GLN A 34 7.69 -3.10 -16.07
C GLN A 34 6.71 -2.25 -16.88
N GLN A 35 6.29 -1.13 -16.31
CA GLN A 35 5.38 -0.16 -16.94
C GLN A 35 6.14 1.00 -17.57
N GLU A 36 7.22 1.45 -16.91
CA GLU A 36 8.11 2.50 -17.44
C GLU A 36 9.57 2.09 -17.21
N PRO A 37 10.43 2.13 -18.24
CA PRO A 37 10.07 2.34 -19.66
C PRO A 37 9.15 1.24 -20.18
N ASP A 38 8.38 1.53 -21.22
CA ASP A 38 7.58 0.53 -21.93
C ASP A 38 8.44 -0.72 -22.23
N LEU A 39 8.03 -1.87 -21.71
CA LEU A 39 8.76 -3.12 -21.79
C LEU A 39 9.00 -3.56 -23.24
N GLU A 40 8.04 -3.30 -24.13
CA GLU A 40 8.16 -3.62 -25.55
C GLU A 40 9.26 -2.80 -26.24
N ARG A 41 9.53 -1.60 -25.72
CA ARG A 41 10.58 -0.71 -26.24
C ARG A 41 11.94 -1.05 -25.65
N LYS A 42 12.02 -1.29 -24.34
CA LYS A 42 13.26 -1.69 -23.67
C LYS A 42 13.00 -2.36 -22.33
N ALA A 43 13.50 -3.58 -22.18
CA ALA A 43 13.70 -4.19 -20.87
C ALA A 43 14.74 -3.40 -20.04
N TYR A 44 14.34 -2.93 -18.86
CA TYR A 44 15.16 -2.13 -17.96
C TYR A 44 14.95 -2.54 -16.50
N TRP A 45 15.30 -3.80 -16.20
CA TRP A 45 15.05 -4.46 -14.91
C TRP A 45 16.13 -4.23 -13.86
N ARG A 46 17.33 -3.78 -14.27
CA ARG A 46 18.49 -3.69 -13.39
C ARG A 46 18.22 -2.89 -12.10
N PRO A 47 17.50 -1.75 -12.12
CA PRO A 47 17.15 -1.04 -10.89
C PRO A 47 16.33 -1.89 -9.92
N LEU A 48 15.29 -2.58 -10.39
CA LEU A 48 14.46 -3.46 -9.57
C LEU A 48 15.28 -4.63 -9.01
N GLU A 49 16.08 -5.31 -9.84
CA GLU A 49 16.87 -6.47 -9.40
C GLU A 49 17.90 -6.11 -8.32
N LEU A 50 18.51 -4.93 -8.43
CA LEU A 50 19.41 -4.41 -7.39
C LEU A 50 18.65 -4.11 -6.11
N PHE A 51 17.44 -3.54 -6.21
CA PHE A 51 16.60 -3.25 -5.08
C PHE A 51 16.13 -4.52 -4.37
N THR A 52 15.53 -5.46 -5.08
CA THR A 52 15.00 -6.71 -4.49
C THR A 52 16.10 -7.58 -3.92
N ARG A 53 17.26 -7.68 -4.58
CA ARG A 53 18.44 -8.37 -4.04
C ARG A 53 18.90 -7.76 -2.72
N PHE A 54 18.92 -6.43 -2.63
CA PHE A 54 19.29 -5.74 -1.40
C PHE A 54 18.26 -5.99 -0.29
N THR A 55 16.96 -5.80 -0.58
CA THR A 55 15.90 -5.95 0.43
C THR A 55 15.76 -7.38 0.93
N SER A 56 15.97 -8.38 0.08
CA SER A 56 15.86 -9.79 0.46
C SER A 56 17.15 -10.35 1.10
N GLY A 57 18.32 -9.84 0.69
CA GLY A 57 19.61 -10.50 0.97
C GLY A 57 20.59 -9.75 1.87
N ALA A 58 20.46 -8.43 2.04
CA ALA A 58 21.39 -7.68 2.89
C ALA A 58 21.35 -8.17 4.35
N SER A 59 22.47 -8.19 5.05
CA SER A 59 22.47 -8.42 6.50
C SER A 59 21.74 -7.28 7.25
N PRO A 60 21.32 -7.48 8.52
CA PRO A 60 20.70 -6.40 9.30
C PRO A 60 21.58 -5.13 9.39
N GLN A 61 22.90 -5.29 9.50
CA GLN A 61 23.84 -4.18 9.55
C GLN A 61 23.93 -3.43 8.21
N GLU A 62 24.04 -4.14 7.09
CA GLU A 62 24.08 -3.51 5.76
C GLU A 62 22.74 -2.84 5.40
N PHE A 63 21.62 -3.43 5.82
CA PHE A 63 20.30 -2.90 5.53
C PHE A 63 20.06 -1.54 6.20
N TRP A 64 20.56 -1.35 7.43
CA TRP A 64 20.42 -0.10 8.19
C TRP A 64 21.67 0.78 8.17
N ASP A 65 22.63 0.50 7.30
CA ASP A 65 23.80 1.35 7.11
C ASP A 65 23.40 2.79 6.73
N ALA A 66 24.00 3.78 7.39
CA ALA A 66 23.61 5.19 7.24
C ALA A 66 23.95 5.78 5.87
N GLU A 67 24.98 5.27 5.19
CA GLU A 67 25.52 5.83 3.94
C GLU A 67 25.12 5.01 2.72
N LYS A 68 24.90 3.70 2.92
CA LYS A 68 24.60 2.76 1.84
C LYS A 68 23.48 1.79 2.18
N GLY A 69 22.65 2.07 3.19
CA GLY A 69 21.52 1.23 3.59
C GLY A 69 20.21 1.53 2.87
N ILE A 70 19.11 0.98 3.38
CA ILE A 70 17.76 1.08 2.79
C ILE A 70 17.31 2.53 2.61
N GLY A 71 17.73 3.44 3.51
CA GLY A 71 17.39 4.86 3.45
C GLY A 71 17.91 5.58 2.21
N HIS A 72 18.89 5.01 1.49
CA HIS A 72 19.39 5.52 0.21
C HIS A 72 18.74 4.88 -1.02
N ARG A 73 17.92 3.84 -0.83
CA ARG A 73 17.27 3.08 -1.90
C ARG A 73 15.75 3.17 -1.88
N LEU A 74 15.15 3.50 -0.74
CA LEU A 74 13.71 3.60 -0.54
C LEU A 74 13.40 4.89 0.21
N ASP A 75 12.38 5.61 -0.23
CA ASP A 75 11.80 6.70 0.54
C ASP A 75 11.07 6.09 1.74
N LEU A 76 11.73 6.16 2.91
CA LEU A 76 11.22 5.56 4.14
C LEU A 76 9.97 6.26 4.67
N ALA A 77 9.78 7.56 4.38
CA ALA A 77 8.57 8.26 4.78
C ALA A 77 7.37 7.81 3.94
N ASN A 78 7.56 7.70 2.62
CA ASN A 78 6.55 7.14 1.74
C ASN A 78 6.25 5.66 2.06
N ALA A 79 7.26 4.83 2.29
CA ALA A 79 7.06 3.42 2.62
C ALA A 79 6.28 3.24 3.94
N MET A 80 6.51 4.12 4.90
CA MET A 80 5.76 4.16 6.15
C MET A 80 4.30 4.54 5.93
N ASP A 81 4.04 5.60 5.15
CA ASP A 81 2.67 6.02 4.82
C ASP A 81 1.93 4.94 4.01
N PHE A 82 2.61 4.28 3.07
CA PHE A 82 2.05 3.17 2.31
C PHE A 82 1.73 1.97 3.22
N HIS A 83 2.63 1.60 4.14
CA HIS A 83 2.35 0.49 5.06
C HIS A 83 1.21 0.83 6.03
N ILE A 84 1.08 2.09 6.47
CA ILE A 84 -0.09 2.58 7.22
C ILE A 84 -1.35 2.49 6.37
N LEU A 85 -1.31 2.86 5.09
CA LEU A 85 -2.46 2.75 4.18
C LEU A 85 -2.93 1.29 4.07
N VAL A 86 -2.01 0.35 3.84
CA VAL A 86 -2.29 -1.08 3.83
C VAL A 86 -2.90 -1.54 5.16
N GLN A 87 -2.38 -1.06 6.30
CA GLN A 87 -2.99 -1.35 7.60
C GLN A 87 -4.41 -0.80 7.68
N VAL A 88 -4.64 0.49 7.48
CA VAL A 88 -5.96 1.12 7.67
C VAL A 88 -7.04 0.48 6.81
N THR A 89 -6.70 0.21 5.56
CA THR A 89 -7.64 -0.34 4.57
C THR A 89 -7.80 -1.86 4.72
N ALA A 90 -6.84 -2.51 5.38
CA ALA A 90 -6.71 -3.97 5.44
C ALA A 90 -6.71 -4.64 4.06
N ASN A 91 -6.10 -3.99 3.06
CA ASN A 91 -5.90 -4.56 1.74
C ASN A 91 -4.93 -5.75 1.83
N SER A 92 -5.46 -6.98 1.88
CA SER A 92 -4.66 -8.20 2.07
C SER A 92 -3.70 -8.47 0.92
N ASP A 93 -4.05 -8.04 -0.29
CA ASP A 93 -3.21 -8.20 -1.47
C ASP A 93 -2.17 -7.07 -1.58
N GLY A 94 -2.43 -5.90 -0.97
CA GLY A 94 -1.56 -4.71 -0.98
C GLY A 94 -0.13 -4.89 -0.42
N ILE A 95 0.17 -6.04 0.20
CA ILE A 95 1.52 -6.41 0.64
C ILE A 95 2.34 -7.16 -0.42
N THR A 96 1.71 -7.64 -1.49
CA THR A 96 2.38 -8.43 -2.55
C THR A 96 1.91 -8.09 -3.97
N LYS A 97 0.79 -7.37 -4.12
CA LYS A 97 0.19 -6.86 -5.34
C LYS A 97 -0.35 -5.45 -5.06
N ASN A 98 -1.09 -4.87 -5.99
CA ASN A 98 -1.90 -3.67 -5.74
C ASN A 98 -1.04 -2.46 -5.31
N PHE A 99 0.19 -2.43 -5.83
CA PHE A 99 1.06 -1.28 -5.77
C PHE A 99 1.96 -1.22 -7.01
N LEU A 100 2.42 -0.01 -7.30
CA LEU A 100 3.56 0.23 -8.17
C LEU A 100 4.75 0.66 -7.33
N LEU A 101 5.93 0.20 -7.72
CA LEU A 101 7.20 0.66 -7.22
C LEU A 101 7.80 1.60 -8.28
N ALA A 102 7.84 2.88 -7.96
CA ALA A 102 8.34 3.92 -8.86
C ALA A 102 9.65 4.51 -8.33
N ARG A 103 10.52 4.96 -9.23
CA ARG A 103 11.71 5.76 -8.91
C ARG A 103 11.86 6.81 -9.99
N ASP A 104 12.03 8.06 -9.60
CA ASP A 104 12.15 9.15 -10.56
C ASP A 104 13.48 9.10 -11.33
N GLY A 105 13.47 9.75 -12.49
CA GLY A 105 14.62 9.93 -13.35
C GLY A 105 15.18 11.33 -13.20
N GLN A 106 16.51 11.43 -13.07
CA GLN A 106 17.19 12.62 -12.54
C GLN A 106 16.98 13.88 -13.40
N GLU A 107 16.66 15.03 -12.76
CA GLU A 107 17.24 16.37 -13.10
C GLU A 107 16.70 17.57 -12.28
N SER A 108 15.64 17.48 -11.49
CA SER A 108 15.12 18.65 -10.76
C SER A 108 14.91 18.39 -9.28
N GLY A 109 15.96 18.62 -8.49
CA GLY A 109 15.93 18.64 -7.02
C GLY A 109 17.07 17.88 -6.35
N PRO A 110 17.17 17.92 -5.01
CA PRO A 110 18.15 17.13 -4.27
C PRO A 110 17.97 15.64 -4.57
N GLN A 111 19.09 14.93 -4.73
CA GLN A 111 19.15 13.54 -5.18
C GLN A 111 18.26 12.60 -4.34
N THR A 112 17.31 11.93 -4.99
CA THR A 112 16.69 10.71 -4.42
C THR A 112 16.68 9.60 -5.47
N ASN A 113 17.74 8.76 -5.50
CA ASN A 113 17.72 7.48 -6.24
C ASN A 113 16.86 6.43 -5.52
N LYS A 114 15.74 6.87 -4.95
CA LYS A 114 14.93 6.11 -4.01
C LYS A 114 13.66 5.65 -4.70
N PHE A 115 13.36 4.37 -4.56
CA PHE A 115 12.04 3.86 -4.85
C PHE A 115 11.01 4.43 -3.88
N PHE A 116 9.77 4.51 -4.31
CA PHE A 116 8.60 4.83 -3.51
C PHE A 116 7.40 4.04 -4.01
N PHE A 117 6.46 3.77 -3.12
CA PHE A 117 5.23 3.05 -3.40
C PHE A 117 4.14 3.98 -3.91
N VAL A 118 3.34 3.46 -4.83
CA VAL A 118 2.09 4.05 -5.32
C VAL A 118 0.99 3.01 -5.18
N PRO A 119 -0.11 3.28 -4.45
CA PRO A 119 -1.21 2.32 -4.31
C PRO A 119 -1.97 2.15 -5.63
N TRP A 120 -2.48 0.95 -5.86
CA TRP A 120 -3.33 0.58 -7.00
C TRP A 120 -4.37 -0.43 -6.55
N ASP A 121 -5.62 -0.35 -7.03
CA ASP A 121 -6.66 -1.38 -6.80
C ASP A 121 -6.98 -1.69 -5.32
N TYR A 122 -7.76 -0.81 -4.69
CA TYR A 122 -8.09 -0.81 -3.25
C TYR A 122 -9.61 -1.01 -2.99
N ASP A 123 -10.31 -1.69 -3.88
CA ASP A 123 -11.73 -2.04 -3.73
C ASP A 123 -11.95 -3.16 -2.68
N GLY A 124 -11.06 -4.15 -2.62
CA GLY A 124 -11.03 -5.20 -1.60
C GLY A 124 -10.52 -4.72 -0.23
N THR A 125 -11.23 -3.78 0.38
CA THR A 125 -10.82 -3.09 1.62
C THR A 125 -11.98 -2.85 2.58
N PHE A 126 -11.70 -2.28 3.75
CA PHE A 126 -12.68 -1.77 4.71
C PHE A 126 -13.74 -2.80 5.17
N GLY A 127 -13.32 -4.07 5.28
CA GLY A 127 -14.15 -5.16 5.76
C GLY A 127 -14.63 -6.14 4.71
N ARG A 128 -14.20 -5.96 3.45
CA ARG A 128 -14.44 -6.93 2.38
C ARG A 128 -13.16 -7.37 1.68
N ASN A 129 -13.18 -8.60 1.20
CA ASN A 129 -12.19 -9.16 0.27
C ASN A 129 -12.57 -8.85 -1.19
N TRP A 130 -11.66 -9.16 -2.12
CA TRP A 130 -11.87 -9.05 -3.57
C TRP A 130 -13.12 -9.79 -4.10
N ASN A 131 -13.55 -10.85 -3.42
CA ASN A 131 -14.78 -11.61 -3.75
C ASN A 131 -15.99 -11.17 -2.92
N ALA A 132 -15.94 -9.97 -2.33
CA ALA A 132 -16.93 -9.38 -1.44
C ALA A 132 -17.18 -10.12 -0.12
N THR A 133 -16.44 -11.18 0.22
CA THR A 133 -16.58 -11.86 1.52
C THR A 133 -16.09 -11.00 2.67
N PRO A 134 -16.64 -11.13 3.89
CA PRO A 134 -16.19 -10.37 5.05
C PRO A 134 -14.70 -10.58 5.37
N TYR A 135 -14.01 -9.51 5.76
CA TYR A 135 -12.60 -9.52 6.14
C TYR A 135 -12.38 -9.00 7.58
N PRO A 136 -11.54 -9.63 8.41
CA PRO A 136 -11.36 -9.24 9.80
C PRO A 136 -10.73 -7.85 9.97
N HIS A 137 -11.17 -7.13 11.00
CA HIS A 137 -10.62 -5.81 11.37
C HIS A 137 -9.32 -5.90 12.21
N ASN A 138 -8.97 -7.09 12.71
CA ASN A 138 -7.92 -7.31 13.69
C ASN A 138 -6.71 -8.10 13.14
N VAL A 139 -6.31 -7.80 11.89
CA VAL A 139 -5.18 -8.44 11.21
C VAL A 139 -4.02 -7.47 10.97
N TRP A 140 -2.79 -7.90 11.22
CA TRP A 140 -1.59 -7.15 10.84
C TRP A 140 -1.09 -7.64 9.48
N LEU A 141 -0.97 -6.75 8.51
CA LEU A 141 -0.49 -7.10 7.17
C LEU A 141 0.97 -6.74 7.02
N SER A 142 1.78 -7.64 6.48
CA SER A 142 3.20 -7.38 6.28
C SER A 142 3.78 -8.20 5.14
N ASN A 143 4.98 -7.84 4.71
CA ASN A 143 5.82 -8.63 3.82
C ASN A 143 7.26 -8.59 4.36
N PRO A 144 8.17 -9.41 3.81
CA PRO A 144 9.59 -9.39 4.19
C PRO A 144 10.23 -8.00 4.28
N LEU A 145 9.95 -7.06 3.37
CA LEU A 145 10.50 -5.70 3.47
C LEU A 145 9.94 -4.94 4.67
N PHE A 146 8.63 -4.93 4.87
CA PHE A 146 8.00 -4.26 6.01
C PHE A 146 8.41 -4.88 7.35
N ASP A 147 8.58 -6.20 7.40
CA ASP A 147 9.08 -6.89 8.60
C ASP A 147 10.49 -6.43 8.95
N ARG A 148 11.39 -6.35 7.95
CA ARG A 148 12.75 -5.82 8.14
C ARG A 148 12.76 -4.36 8.58
N LEU A 149 11.86 -3.54 8.03
CA LEU A 149 11.71 -2.15 8.45
C LEU A 149 11.26 -2.07 9.92
N MET A 150 10.25 -2.86 10.29
CA MET A 150 9.71 -2.92 11.64
C MET A 150 10.62 -3.60 12.67
N GLN A 151 11.72 -4.23 12.28
CA GLN A 151 12.74 -4.73 13.22
C GLN A 151 13.59 -3.61 13.84
N ASN A 152 13.68 -2.45 13.21
CA ASN A 152 14.44 -1.32 13.72
C ASN A 152 13.62 -0.47 14.70
N GLY A 153 14.12 -0.31 15.93
CA GLY A 153 13.42 0.41 16.99
C GLY A 153 13.16 1.89 16.68
N GLU A 154 14.05 2.56 15.93
CA GLU A 154 13.81 3.95 15.50
C GLU A 154 12.69 4.02 14.46
N TYR A 155 12.69 3.12 13.47
CA TYR A 155 11.62 3.03 12.48
C TYR A 155 10.27 2.75 13.16
N ARG A 156 10.21 1.84 14.14
CA ARG A 156 8.98 1.57 14.91
C ARG A 156 8.46 2.82 15.63
N ARG A 157 9.33 3.57 16.31
CA ARG A 157 8.96 4.84 16.96
C ARG A 157 8.42 5.87 15.97
N ARG A 158 9.07 6.00 14.81
CA ARG A 158 8.63 6.91 13.74
C ARG A 158 7.29 6.47 13.15
N PHE A 159 7.08 5.17 12.93
CA PHE A 159 5.82 4.58 12.46
C PHE A 159 4.67 4.89 13.42
N ALA A 160 4.88 4.67 14.73
CA ALA A 160 3.89 4.96 15.75
C ALA A 160 3.61 6.47 15.89
N ALA A 161 4.64 7.32 15.78
CA ALA A 161 4.46 8.77 15.77
C ALA A 161 3.66 9.24 14.55
N ARG A 162 3.95 8.70 13.36
CA ARG A 162 3.21 9.01 12.13
C ARG A 162 1.76 8.55 12.20
N TRP A 163 1.51 7.37 12.76
CA TRP A 163 0.16 6.90 13.06
C TRP A 163 -0.61 7.89 13.95
N ARG A 164 -0.04 8.27 15.10
CA ARG A 164 -0.66 9.24 16.03
C ARG A 164 -0.95 10.58 15.35
N GLN A 165 -0.04 11.07 14.49
CA GLN A 165 -0.25 12.29 13.72
C GLN A 165 -1.46 12.15 12.78
N LEU A 166 -1.52 11.09 11.98
CA LEU A 166 -2.60 10.88 11.01
C LEU A 166 -3.96 10.66 11.71
N ARG A 167 -3.96 10.08 12.91
CA ARG A 167 -5.15 9.90 13.75
C ARG A 167 -5.76 11.20 14.28
N GLN A 168 -4.99 12.30 14.30
CA GLN A 168 -5.50 13.63 14.60
C GLN A 168 -6.06 14.37 13.36
N GLY A 169 -6.00 13.75 12.18
CA GLY A 169 -6.44 14.37 10.94
C GLY A 169 -7.19 13.38 10.04
N PRO A 170 -6.64 13.00 8.88
CA PRO A 170 -7.36 12.25 7.87
C PRO A 170 -7.81 10.86 8.34
N LEU A 171 -7.11 10.26 9.30
CA LEU A 171 -7.46 8.96 9.86
C LEU A 171 -8.25 9.06 11.17
N ALA A 172 -8.67 10.25 11.61
CA ALA A 172 -9.63 10.36 12.70
C ALA A 172 -10.93 9.63 12.34
N GLU A 173 -11.58 8.99 13.31
CA GLU A 173 -12.78 8.19 13.04
C GLU A 173 -13.89 9.02 12.37
N ALA A 174 -14.18 10.19 12.93
CA ALA A 174 -15.13 11.14 12.35
C ALA A 174 -14.73 11.60 10.93
N ALA A 175 -13.42 11.75 10.66
CA ALA A 175 -12.95 12.15 9.33
C ALA A 175 -13.16 11.03 8.29
N MET A 176 -12.92 9.77 8.68
CA MET A 176 -13.15 8.60 7.84
C MET A 176 -14.63 8.37 7.57
N VAL A 177 -15.49 8.43 8.60
CA VAL A 177 -16.95 8.33 8.44
C VAL A 177 -17.47 9.46 7.54
N ALA A 178 -17.01 10.69 7.76
CA ALA A 178 -17.38 11.82 6.91
C ALA A 178 -16.91 11.64 5.44
N ALA A 179 -15.79 10.95 5.20
CA ALA A 179 -15.34 10.62 3.85
C ALA A 179 -16.27 9.62 3.16
N ILE A 180 -16.69 8.56 3.87
CA ILE A 180 -17.68 7.59 3.39
C ILE A 180 -18.98 8.30 3.03
N GLU A 181 -19.50 9.15 3.93
CA GLU A 181 -20.75 9.88 3.70
C GLU A 181 -20.65 10.89 2.56
N ARG A 182 -19.49 11.55 2.38
CA ARG A 182 -19.26 12.41 1.21
C ARG A 182 -19.33 11.59 -0.08
N ASN A 183 -18.74 10.41 -0.11
CA ASN A 183 -18.80 9.54 -1.29
C ASN A 183 -20.23 9.08 -1.59
N VAL A 184 -21.01 8.69 -0.56
CA VAL A 184 -22.43 8.35 -0.71
C VAL A 184 -23.22 9.53 -1.30
N ARG A 185 -23.01 10.75 -0.79
CA ARG A 185 -23.66 11.95 -1.34
C ARG A 185 -23.28 12.22 -2.79
N THR A 186 -22.01 12.03 -3.15
CA THR A 186 -21.52 12.17 -4.53
C THR A 186 -22.20 11.18 -5.49
N LEU A 187 -22.45 9.95 -5.04
CA LEU A 187 -23.14 8.94 -5.86
C LEU A 187 -24.62 9.30 -6.09
N GLY A 188 -25.30 9.82 -5.07
CA GLY A 188 -26.69 10.30 -5.18
C GLY A 188 -27.63 9.26 -5.81
N GLU A 189 -28.43 9.66 -6.80
CA GLU A 189 -29.39 8.78 -7.48
C GLU A 189 -28.76 7.61 -8.26
N ALA A 190 -27.45 7.64 -8.50
CA ALA A 190 -26.76 6.55 -9.18
C ALA A 190 -26.86 5.23 -8.38
N VAL A 191 -26.92 5.30 -7.05
CA VAL A 191 -27.11 4.12 -6.18
C VAL A 191 -28.41 3.41 -6.54
N ARG A 192 -29.53 4.15 -6.60
CA ARG A 192 -30.84 3.58 -6.93
C ARG A 192 -30.86 2.94 -8.32
N ARG A 193 -30.34 3.65 -9.33
CA ARG A 193 -30.24 3.12 -10.70
C ARG A 193 -29.38 1.86 -10.77
N ASN A 194 -28.30 1.79 -9.98
CA ASN A 194 -27.44 0.63 -9.90
C ASN A 194 -28.17 -0.58 -9.28
N VAL A 195 -28.83 -0.40 -8.13
CA VAL A 195 -29.56 -1.49 -7.45
C VAL A 195 -30.74 -1.99 -8.30
N GLU A 196 -31.46 -1.09 -8.98
CA GLU A 196 -32.53 -1.48 -9.92
C GLU A 196 -32.00 -2.31 -11.09
N ARG A 197 -30.81 -1.99 -11.62
CA ARG A 197 -30.20 -2.69 -12.76
C ARG A 197 -29.50 -3.99 -12.35
N TRP A 198 -28.86 -4.00 -11.18
CA TRP A 198 -28.09 -5.10 -10.62
C TRP A 198 -28.52 -5.35 -9.16
N PRO A 199 -29.62 -6.10 -8.96
CA PRO A 199 -30.13 -6.37 -7.61
C PRO A 199 -29.14 -7.19 -6.76
N THR A 200 -28.89 -6.73 -5.53
CA THR A 200 -27.95 -7.38 -4.59
C THR A 200 -28.50 -8.71 -4.04
N ASP A 201 -29.82 -8.90 -4.05
CA ASP A 201 -30.53 -10.11 -3.61
C ASP A 201 -30.42 -11.30 -4.60
N ARG A 202 -30.04 -11.03 -5.85
CA ARG A 202 -30.04 -12.03 -6.95
C ARG A 202 -28.68 -12.23 -7.60
N GLY A 203 -27.67 -11.45 -7.25
CA GLY A 203 -26.30 -11.56 -7.77
C GLY A 203 -25.48 -12.69 -7.14
N GLY A 204 -24.21 -12.81 -7.56
CA GLY A 204 -23.24 -13.75 -6.98
C GLY A 204 -22.57 -13.27 -5.69
N TYR A 205 -23.06 -12.18 -5.08
CA TYR A 205 -22.53 -11.66 -3.83
C TYR A 205 -22.77 -12.65 -2.67
N PRO A 206 -21.79 -12.82 -1.76
CA PRO A 206 -21.88 -13.78 -0.66
C PRO A 206 -22.92 -13.38 0.40
N ASP A 207 -23.24 -12.09 0.49
CA ASP A 207 -24.31 -11.55 1.33
C ASP A 207 -25.37 -10.82 0.50
N ARG A 208 -26.53 -10.59 1.12
CA ARG A 208 -27.73 -10.01 0.51
C ARG A 208 -28.03 -8.63 1.07
N LEU A 209 -26.98 -7.83 1.26
CA LEU A 209 -27.11 -6.52 1.88
C LEU A 209 -27.67 -5.49 0.91
N THR A 210 -28.41 -4.54 1.45
CA THR A 210 -28.68 -3.29 0.75
C THR A 210 -27.42 -2.42 0.73
N PHE A 211 -27.41 -1.39 -0.12
CA PHE A 211 -26.34 -0.42 -0.15
C PHE A 211 -26.17 0.27 1.22
N GLU A 212 -27.28 0.62 1.87
CA GLU A 212 -27.28 1.29 3.17
C GLU A 212 -26.72 0.37 4.27
N GLU A 213 -27.09 -0.92 4.27
CA GLU A 213 -26.58 -1.90 5.22
C GLU A 213 -25.08 -2.15 5.05
N ASP A 214 -24.58 -2.13 3.82
CA ASP A 214 -23.15 -2.27 3.53
C ASP A 214 -22.35 -1.05 4.01
N ILE A 215 -22.87 0.16 3.80
CA ILE A 215 -22.27 1.40 4.31
C ILE A 215 -22.19 1.42 5.84
N GLU A 216 -23.24 1.01 6.54
CA GLU A 216 -23.22 0.94 8.01
C GLU A 216 -22.24 -0.12 8.52
N GLN A 217 -22.13 -1.25 7.83
CA GLN A 217 -21.09 -2.26 8.14
C GLN A 217 -19.68 -1.72 7.92
N MET A 218 -19.44 -1.00 6.82
CA MET A 218 -18.15 -0.37 6.53
C MET A 218 -17.76 0.63 7.62
N LYS A 219 -18.68 1.51 8.06
CA LYS A 219 -18.44 2.47 9.15
C LYS A 219 -18.09 1.76 10.46
N ALA A 220 -18.89 0.76 10.85
CA ALA A 220 -18.65 0.00 12.07
C ALA A 220 -17.33 -0.81 12.01
N TRP A 221 -16.96 -1.30 10.83
CA TRP A 221 -15.68 -1.96 10.62
C TRP A 221 -14.51 -0.99 10.77
N VAL A 222 -14.60 0.21 10.20
CA VAL A 222 -13.57 1.26 10.29
C VAL A 222 -13.31 1.64 11.74
N GLU A 223 -14.35 1.86 12.53
CA GLU A 223 -14.22 2.15 13.96
C GLU A 223 -13.41 1.05 14.68
N ARG A 224 -13.82 -0.22 14.53
CA ARG A 224 -13.12 -1.36 15.16
C ARG A 224 -11.69 -1.50 14.67
N ARG A 225 -11.43 -1.26 13.38
CA ARG A 225 -10.09 -1.32 12.77
C ARG A 225 -9.16 -0.28 13.38
N LEU A 226 -9.60 0.97 13.47
CA LEU A 226 -8.80 2.07 14.00
C LEU A 226 -8.47 1.85 15.48
N GLN A 227 -9.46 1.43 16.28
CA GLN A 227 -9.25 1.09 17.70
C GLN A 227 -8.28 -0.10 17.89
N TRP A 228 -8.35 -1.11 17.02
CA TRP A 228 -7.41 -2.22 17.05
C TRP A 228 -5.99 -1.78 16.67
N LEU A 229 -5.85 -0.95 15.62
CA LEU A 229 -4.56 -0.41 15.18
C LEU A 229 -3.93 0.48 16.25
N ASP A 230 -4.71 1.29 16.96
CA ASP A 230 -4.24 2.11 18.09
C ASP A 230 -3.53 1.23 19.14
N ARG A 231 -4.09 0.07 19.48
CA ARG A 231 -3.49 -0.89 20.43
C ARG A 231 -2.30 -1.65 19.84
N GLU A 232 -2.43 -2.15 18.62
CA GLU A 232 -1.40 -3.00 18.01
C GLU A 232 -0.13 -2.21 17.67
N ILE A 233 -0.27 -0.97 17.19
CA ILE A 233 0.87 -0.10 16.89
C ILE A 233 1.59 0.31 18.19
N ALA A 234 0.86 0.63 19.26
CA ALA A 234 1.45 0.91 20.57
C ALA A 234 2.21 -0.30 21.13
N ARG A 235 1.65 -1.51 20.99
CA ARG A 235 2.33 -2.76 21.37
C ARG A 235 3.63 -2.94 20.60
N ARG A 236 3.61 -2.70 19.29
CA ARG A 236 4.79 -2.85 18.43
C ARG A 236 5.85 -1.80 18.70
N GLU A 237 5.48 -0.55 19.00
CA GLU A 237 6.41 0.51 19.37
C GLU A 237 7.32 0.11 20.55
N GLY A 238 6.80 -0.69 21.49
CA GLY A 238 7.51 -1.18 22.67
C GLY A 238 8.32 -2.47 22.51
N LEU A 239 8.25 -3.15 21.35
CA LEU A 239 9.16 -4.25 20.99
C LEU A 239 10.53 -3.70 20.62
#